data_AF-A0A351XF95-F1
#
_entry.id   AF-A0A351XF95-F1
#
_cell.length_a   1.000
_cell.length_b   1.000
_cell.length_c   1.000
_cell.angle_alpha   90.00
_cell.angle_beta   90.00
_cell.angle_gamma   90.00
#
_symmetry.space_group_name_H-M   'P 1'
#
loop_
_entity.id
_entity.type
_entity.pdbx_description
1 polymer ?
#
loop_
_entity_poly.entity_id
_entity_poly.type
_entity_poly.pdbx_seq_one_letter_code
_entity_poly.pdbx_strand_id
1 'polypeptide(L)'
;MSRSAERPREPILFAHRGGRAHAPESSLQAFETAIRMGATGLEGDVWCTADGVPVLHHDRRVGSALRRRPITALRREHLPDGIPTLEDLYRRIDGGVPLSLDIRDTTAIPAVLEVARRHSAGR
;
A
#
# COMPACT_ATOMS: atom_id res chain seq x y z
N MET A 1 35.60 -28.99 -0.13
CA MET A 1 34.34 -28.36 0.34
C MET A 1 33.71 -27.63 -0.82
N SER A 2 32.69 -28.21 -1.46
CA SER A 2 31.99 -27.58 -2.59
C SER A 2 31.00 -26.54 -2.05
N ARG A 3 31.21 -25.26 -2.36
CA ARG A 3 30.17 -24.24 -2.20
C ARG A 3 29.13 -24.51 -3.27
N SER A 4 27.98 -25.07 -2.90
CA SER A 4 26.80 -25.03 -3.76
C SER A 4 26.53 -23.57 -4.10
N ALA A 5 26.65 -23.22 -5.38
CA ALA A 5 26.26 -21.91 -5.87
C ALA A 5 24.76 -21.74 -5.58
N GLU A 6 24.42 -20.84 -4.67
CA GLU A 6 23.03 -20.49 -4.36
C GLU A 6 22.40 -19.98 -5.66
N ARG A 7 21.28 -20.60 -6.09
CA ARG A 7 20.56 -20.11 -7.28
C ARG A 7 20.16 -18.66 -7.04
N PRO A 8 20.32 -17.75 -8.02
CA PRO A 8 19.87 -16.38 -7.86
C PRO A 8 18.37 -16.39 -7.54
N ARG A 9 17.96 -15.63 -6.52
CA ARG A 9 16.55 -15.46 -6.18
C ARG A 9 15.81 -14.87 -7.37
N GLU A 10 14.63 -15.39 -7.67
CA GLU A 10 13.79 -14.83 -8.73
C GLU A 10 13.50 -13.35 -8.44
N PRO A 11 13.49 -12.48 -9.47
CA PRO A 11 13.13 -11.08 -9.30
C PRO A 11 11.71 -10.92 -8.74
N ILE A 12 11.53 -9.98 -7.81
CA ILE A 12 10.20 -9.58 -7.35
C ILE A 12 9.64 -8.58 -8.35
N LEU A 13 8.47 -8.89 -8.91
CA LEU A 13 7.77 -8.08 -9.90
C LEU A 13 6.77 -7.18 -9.18
N PHE A 14 7.23 -6.00 -8.74
CA PHE A 14 6.40 -5.04 -8.03
C PHE A 14 5.39 -4.35 -8.97
N ALA A 15 4.10 -4.54 -8.69
CA ALA A 15 3.04 -3.83 -9.37
C ALA A 15 2.92 -2.40 -8.83
N HIS A 16 3.49 -1.45 -9.56
CA HIS A 16 3.49 -0.02 -9.21
C HIS A 16 2.05 0.52 -9.04
N ARG A 17 1.79 1.12 -7.87
CA ARG A 17 0.51 1.63 -7.39
C ARG A 17 -0.62 0.62 -7.48
N GLY A 18 -0.30 -0.63 -7.13
CA GLY A 18 -1.21 -1.75 -7.25
C GLY A 18 -1.50 -2.16 -8.69
N GLY A 19 -0.65 -1.82 -9.67
CA GLY A 19 -0.93 -2.19 -11.07
C GLY A 19 -1.89 -1.23 -11.76
N ARG A 20 -1.67 0.08 -11.57
CA ARG A 20 -2.43 1.22 -12.14
C ARG A 20 -2.76 1.16 -13.63
N ALA A 21 -2.12 0.30 -14.41
CA ALA A 21 -2.42 0.10 -15.82
C ALA A 21 -3.75 -0.66 -16.05
N HIS A 22 -4.28 -1.35 -15.04
CA HIS A 22 -5.39 -2.30 -15.19
C HIS A 22 -6.61 -2.01 -14.31
N ALA A 23 -6.49 -1.15 -13.30
CA ALA A 23 -7.59 -0.66 -12.48
C ALA A 23 -7.25 0.71 -11.86
N PRO A 24 -8.19 1.42 -11.20
CA PRO A 24 -7.91 2.68 -10.54
C PRO A 24 -6.72 2.56 -9.58
N GLU A 25 -5.72 3.42 -9.72
CA GLU A 25 -4.47 3.32 -8.95
C GLU A 25 -4.69 3.32 -7.43
N SER A 26 -3.82 2.63 -6.70
CA SER A 26 -3.86 2.53 -5.24
C SER A 26 -5.19 2.01 -4.65
N SER A 27 -6.06 1.39 -5.46
CA SER A 27 -7.30 0.76 -5.01
C SER A 27 -7.11 -0.73 -4.71
N LEU A 28 -7.94 -1.29 -3.83
CA LEU A 28 -7.94 -2.74 -3.55
C LEU A 28 -8.09 -3.59 -4.82
N GLN A 29 -8.96 -3.14 -5.74
CA GLN A 29 -9.17 -3.81 -7.02
C GLN A 29 -7.90 -3.85 -7.87
N ALA A 30 -7.11 -2.77 -7.86
CA ALA A 30 -5.83 -2.75 -8.57
C ALA A 30 -4.90 -3.81 -7.98
N PHE A 31 -4.67 -3.80 -6.67
CA PHE A 31 -3.79 -4.76 -6.00
C PHE A 31 -4.18 -6.21 -6.27
N GLU A 32 -5.47 -6.55 -6.20
CA GLU A 32 -5.96 -7.89 -6.55
C GLU A 32 -5.71 -8.23 -8.01
N THR A 33 -6.00 -7.29 -8.91
CA THR A 33 -5.80 -7.49 -10.35
C THR A 33 -4.33 -7.74 -10.66
N ALA A 34 -3.42 -7.00 -10.02
CA ALA A 34 -1.99 -7.22 -10.14
C ALA A 34 -1.57 -8.63 -9.72
N ILE A 35 -2.06 -9.14 -8.58
CA ILE A 35 -1.80 -10.52 -8.15
C ILE A 35 -2.30 -11.53 -9.19
N ARG A 36 -3.55 -11.37 -9.67
CA ARG A 36 -4.11 -12.27 -10.71
C ARG A 36 -3.34 -12.24 -12.02
N MET A 37 -2.65 -11.13 -12.32
CA MET A 37 -1.81 -10.96 -13.51
C MET A 37 -0.37 -11.46 -13.31
N GLY A 38 -0.04 -12.04 -12.16
CA GLY A 38 1.26 -12.65 -11.88
C GLY A 38 2.27 -11.71 -11.22
N ALA A 39 1.83 -10.58 -10.66
CA ALA A 39 2.72 -9.77 -9.83
C ALA A 39 3.15 -10.56 -8.59
N THR A 40 4.46 -10.64 -8.34
CA THR A 40 5.03 -11.32 -7.17
C THR A 40 5.37 -10.35 -6.05
N GLY A 41 5.08 -9.05 -6.22
CA GLY A 41 5.11 -8.04 -5.18
C GLY A 41 4.13 -6.91 -5.52
N LEU A 42 3.71 -6.16 -4.51
CA LEU A 42 2.85 -5.00 -4.68
C LEU A 42 3.55 -3.75 -4.18
N GLU A 43 3.32 -2.64 -4.85
CA GLU A 43 3.83 -1.34 -4.43
C GLU A 43 2.68 -0.34 -4.26
N GLY A 44 2.79 0.54 -3.26
CA GLY A 44 1.86 1.65 -3.10
C GLY A 44 2.41 2.78 -2.24
N ASP A 45 1.92 3.99 -2.52
CA ASP A 45 2.19 5.20 -1.75
C ASP A 45 1.33 5.29 -0.49
N VAL A 46 1.92 5.69 0.63
CA VAL A 46 1.23 5.82 1.91
C VAL A 46 1.29 7.26 2.44
N TRP A 47 0.12 7.77 2.81
CA TRP A 47 -0.03 8.97 3.65
C TRP A 47 -0.67 8.58 5.00
N CYS A 48 -0.53 9.43 6.00
CA CYS A 48 -1.26 9.30 7.26
C CYS A 48 -2.32 10.39 7.37
N THR A 49 -3.52 10.03 7.82
CA THR A 49 -4.56 11.00 8.19
C THR A 49 -4.21 11.72 9.48
N ALA A 50 -4.91 12.82 9.76
CA ALA A 50 -4.74 13.61 10.99
C ALA A 50 -5.02 12.81 12.28
N ASP A 51 -5.82 11.74 12.18
CA ASP A 51 -6.13 10.80 13.26
C ASP A 51 -5.28 9.52 13.23
N GLY A 52 -4.16 9.52 12.49
CA GLY A 52 -3.16 8.46 12.57
C GLY A 52 -3.45 7.21 11.74
N VAL A 53 -4.34 7.28 10.75
CA VAL A 53 -4.70 6.14 9.90
C VAL A 53 -3.85 6.14 8.62
N PRO A 54 -3.04 5.09 8.36
CA PRO A 54 -2.32 4.96 7.09
C PRO A 54 -3.26 4.66 5.94
N VAL A 55 -3.21 5.45 4.88
CA VAL A 55 -4.04 5.33 3.68
C VAL A 55 -3.21 5.26 2.41
N LEU A 56 -3.71 4.51 1.42
CA LEU A 56 -3.03 4.28 0.15
C LEU A 56 -3.50 5.30 -0.88
N HIS A 57 -2.63 6.26 -1.22
CA HIS A 57 -2.90 7.24 -2.25
C HIS A 57 -1.61 7.92 -2.71
N HIS A 58 -1.44 8.14 -4.01
CA HIS A 58 -0.24 8.78 -4.52
C HIS A 58 -0.18 10.30 -4.20
N ASP A 59 -1.28 11.01 -4.45
CA ASP A 59 -1.31 12.46 -4.34
C ASP A 59 -1.43 12.93 -2.89
N ARG A 60 -0.75 14.03 -2.54
CA ARG A 60 -0.82 14.63 -1.21
C ARG A 60 -2.22 15.13 -0.83
N ARG A 61 -3.04 15.52 -1.83
CA ARG A 61 -4.31 16.22 -1.62
C ARG A 61 -5.47 15.48 -2.29
N VAL A 62 -6.58 15.37 -1.58
CA VAL A 62 -7.79 14.67 -2.02
C VAL A 62 -9.00 15.60 -2.05
N GLY A 63 -10.06 15.18 -2.74
CA GLY A 63 -11.31 15.91 -2.90
C GLY A 63 -11.50 16.49 -4.30
N SER A 64 -12.66 17.10 -4.54
CA SER A 64 -12.99 17.76 -5.81
C SER A 64 -11.99 18.85 -6.17
N ALA A 65 -11.85 19.17 -7.47
CA ALA A 65 -10.88 20.15 -7.98
C ALA A 65 -10.87 21.48 -7.21
N LEU A 66 -12.06 21.97 -6.80
CA LEU A 66 -12.21 23.25 -6.09
C LEU A 66 -11.98 23.16 -4.57
N ARG A 67 -11.90 21.95 -3.99
CA ARG A 67 -11.84 21.74 -2.53
C ARG A 67 -10.76 20.73 -2.12
N ARG A 68 -9.65 20.66 -2.86
CA ARG A 68 -8.55 19.73 -2.55
C ARG A 68 -7.92 20.06 -1.20
N ARG A 69 -7.89 19.10 -0.28
CA ARG A 69 -7.27 19.24 1.05
C ARG A 69 -6.16 18.22 1.25
N PRO A 70 -5.07 18.54 1.99
CA PRO A 70 -4.03 17.57 2.32
C PRO A 70 -4.61 16.40 3.11
N ILE A 71 -4.20 15.17 2.79
CA ILE A 71 -4.60 13.98 3.55
C ILE A 71 -4.23 14.12 5.03
N THR A 72 -3.04 14.65 5.31
CA THR A 72 -2.54 14.86 6.68
C THR A 72 -3.34 15.85 7.51
N ALA A 73 -4.25 16.61 6.88
CA ALA A 73 -5.14 17.56 7.55
C ALA A 73 -6.60 17.05 7.66
N LEU A 74 -6.85 15.81 7.24
CA LEU A 74 -8.17 15.19 7.25
C LEU A 74 -8.15 13.98 8.18
N ARG A 75 -9.25 13.76 8.91
CA ARG A 75 -9.50 12.47 9.57
C ARG A 75 -9.98 11.43 8.56
N ARG A 76 -9.83 10.15 8.86
CA ARG A 76 -10.23 9.05 7.95
C ARG A 76 -11.69 9.13 7.49
N GLU A 77 -12.59 9.52 8.39
CA GLU A 77 -14.03 9.67 8.11
C GLU A 77 -14.37 10.80 7.11
N HIS A 78 -13.44 11.73 6.89
CA HIS A 78 -13.61 12.87 5.98
C HIS A 78 -12.88 12.69 4.64
N LEU A 79 -12.21 11.55 4.43
CA LEU A 79 -11.61 11.23 3.13
C LEU A 79 -12.70 10.83 2.13
N PRO A 80 -12.49 11.09 0.82
CA PRO A 80 -13.35 10.54 -0.21
C PRO A 80 -13.49 9.02 -0.13
N ASP A 81 -14.65 8.52 -0.54
CA ASP A 81 -14.88 7.09 -0.68
C ASP A 81 -13.87 6.47 -1.66
N GLY A 82 -13.53 5.21 -1.42
CA GLY A 82 -12.63 4.44 -2.29
C GLY A 82 -11.13 4.62 -2.03
N ILE A 83 -10.72 5.50 -1.11
CA ILE A 83 -9.33 5.52 -0.62
C ILE A 83 -9.17 4.41 0.44
N PRO A 84 -8.44 3.33 0.15
CA PRO A 84 -8.29 2.25 1.10
C PRO A 84 -7.25 2.59 2.17
N THR A 85 -7.44 2.03 3.36
CA THR A 85 -6.40 2.01 4.40
C THR A 85 -5.37 0.93 4.10
N LEU A 86 -4.19 1.02 4.70
CA LEU A 86 -3.23 -0.07 4.68
C LEU A 86 -3.81 -1.35 5.33
N GLU A 87 -4.64 -1.20 6.36
CA GLU A 87 -5.31 -2.32 7.01
C GLU A 87 -6.31 -3.02 6.07
N ASP A 88 -7.04 -2.25 5.25
CA ASP A 88 -7.93 -2.80 4.23
C ASP A 88 -7.16 -3.66 3.21
N LEU A 89 -5.97 -3.21 2.81
CA LEU A 89 -5.10 -3.98 1.91
C LEU A 89 -4.66 -5.28 2.58
N TYR A 90 -4.12 -5.24 3.80
CA TYR A 90 -3.68 -6.45 4.52
C TYR A 90 -4.80 -7.46 4.77
N ARG A 91 -6.04 -7.01 4.96
CA ARG A 91 -7.21 -7.88 5.08
C ARG A 91 -7.61 -8.51 3.75
N ARG A 92 -7.32 -7.83 2.64
CA ARG A 92 -7.75 -8.25 1.31
C ARG A 92 -6.79 -9.22 0.63
N ILE A 93 -5.49 -9.05 0.85
CA ILE A 93 -4.45 -9.86 0.19
C ILE A 93 -3.88 -10.93 1.13
N ASP A 94 -3.39 -12.02 0.55
CA ASP A 94 -2.67 -13.04 1.29
C ASP A 94 -1.31 -12.51 1.78
N GLY A 95 -0.93 -12.87 3.00
CA GLY A 95 0.30 -12.38 3.66
C GLY A 95 1.61 -12.95 3.11
N GLY A 96 1.57 -13.62 1.95
CA GLY A 96 2.75 -14.15 1.26
C GLY A 96 3.30 -13.23 0.17
N VAL A 97 2.61 -12.13 -0.15
CA VAL A 97 3.05 -11.19 -1.20
C VAL A 97 3.86 -10.04 -0.58
N PRO A 98 5.13 -9.86 -0.95
CA PRO A 98 5.94 -8.71 -0.55
C PRO A 98 5.25 -7.37 -0.86
N LEU A 99 5.25 -6.47 0.13
CA LEU A 99 4.78 -5.10 -0.02
C LEU A 99 5.96 -4.13 0.00
N SER A 100 6.03 -3.26 -1.00
CA SER A 100 6.91 -2.09 -1.02
C SER A 100 6.06 -0.84 -0.80
N LEU A 101 6.28 -0.12 0.30
CA LEU A 101 5.49 1.06 0.66
C LEU A 101 6.35 2.32 0.52
N ASP A 102 5.97 3.22 -0.38
CA ASP A 102 6.55 4.56 -0.44
C ASP A 102 5.88 5.44 0.62
N ILE A 103 6.57 5.65 1.74
CA ILE A 103 6.04 6.45 2.84
C ILE A 103 6.29 7.94 2.54
N ARG A 104 5.22 8.61 2.13
CA ARG A 104 5.27 9.99 1.60
C ARG A 104 5.45 11.06 2.67
N ASP A 105 5.19 10.71 3.91
CA ASP A 105 5.38 11.54 5.09
C ASP A 105 5.95 10.67 6.22
N THR A 106 7.13 11.01 6.73
CA THR A 106 7.82 10.22 7.76
C THR A 106 7.05 10.15 9.08
N THR A 107 6.11 11.07 9.33
CA THR A 107 5.19 11.00 10.47
C THR A 107 4.24 9.79 10.39
N ALA A 108 4.06 9.20 9.21
CA ALA A 108 3.26 7.99 9.02
C ALA A 108 3.97 6.71 9.48
N ILE A 109 5.31 6.72 9.61
CA ILE A 109 6.11 5.51 9.87
C ILE A 109 5.61 4.73 11.10
N PRO A 110 5.37 5.35 12.27
CA PRO A 110 4.91 4.60 13.44
C PRO A 110 3.58 3.87 13.21
N ALA A 111 2.61 4.54 12.59
CA ALA A 111 1.30 3.97 12.30
C ALA A 111 1.38 2.85 11.26
N VAL A 112 2.22 3.02 10.22
CA VAL A 112 2.50 1.96 9.23
C VAL A 112 3.11 0.73 9.89
N LEU A 113 4.11 0.91 10.76
CA LEU A 113 4.75 -0.19 11.46
C LEU A 113 3.79 -0.89 12.42
N GLU A 114 2.91 -0.16 13.10
CA GLU A 114 1.88 -0.75 13.97
C GLU A 114 0.94 -1.66 13.19
N VAL A 115 0.38 -1.16 12.08
CA VAL A 115 -0.52 -1.94 11.21
C VAL A 115 0.22 -3.16 10.65
N ALA A 116 1.44 -2.98 10.14
CA ALA A 116 2.24 -4.08 9.60
C ALA A 116 2.49 -5.17 10.65
N ARG A 117 2.93 -4.80 11.87
CA ARG A 117 3.19 -5.76 12.95
C ARG A 117 1.93 -6.55 13.34
N ARG A 118 0.77 -5.89 13.42
CA ARG A 118 -0.50 -6.54 13.75
C ARG A 118 -0.86 -7.64 12.75
N HIS A 119 -0.55 -7.43 11.47
CA HIS A 119 -0.86 -8.38 10.40
C HIS A 119 0.25 -9.39 10.11
N SER A 120 1.48 -9.13 10.57
CA SER A 120 2.59 -10.08 10.54
C SER A 120 2.63 -11.01 11.75
N ALA A 121 2.10 -10.60 12.92
CA ALA A 121 2.22 -11.36 14.18
C ALA A 121 1.33 -12.62 14.27
N GLY A 122 0.59 -12.98 13.22
CA GLY A 122 -0.28 -14.15 13.17
C GLY A 122 0.00 -15.09 12.00
N ARG A 123 1.18 -14.99 11.37
CA ARG A 123 1.56 -15.78 10.19
C ARG A 123 2.95 -16.39 10.36
#